data_AF-K0BBZ5-F1
#
_entry.id   AF-K0BBZ5-F1
#
_cell.length_a   1.000
_cell.length_b   1.000
_cell.length_c   1.000
_cell.angle_alpha   90.00
_cell.angle_beta   90.00
_cell.angle_gamma   90.00
#
_symmetry.space_group_name_H-M   'P 1'
#
loop_
_entity.id
_entity.type
_entity.pdbx_description
1 polymer ?
#
loop_
_entity_poly.entity_id
_entity_poly.type
_entity_poly.pdbx_seq_one_letter_code
_entity_poly.pdbx_strand_id
1 'polypeptide(L)'
;MDKNSEIIKTEIIRILNENGKTRGTELAKRVIEKVGNEKIVYREISALVESGEIDKKVHSRSHIEYELINLSESVNAQLKNLHKEIEMIYDEISNFETTIKEEKFSFHERLRSIIHQINIVQSTDGIMKLLSYYPAFKKDKMYSQIIRKINDCWESIMINITHQQEEDFLNEVLANLRISQIDSNNVN
;
A
#
# COMPACT_ATOMS: atom_id res chain seq x y z
N MET A 1 8.32 -3.52 30.00
CA MET A 1 7.26 -4.42 29.52
C MET A 1 6.92 -5.41 30.62
N ASP A 2 5.65 -5.78 30.77
CA ASP A 2 5.21 -6.77 31.76
C ASP A 2 5.65 -8.16 31.29
N LYS A 3 6.47 -8.84 32.10
CA LYS A 3 7.02 -10.18 31.81
C LYS A 3 5.91 -11.20 31.51
N ASN A 4 4.72 -11.02 32.09
CA ASN A 4 3.58 -11.89 31.83
C ASN A 4 2.98 -11.68 30.42
N SER A 5 3.00 -10.46 29.88
CA SER A 5 2.50 -10.16 28.53
C SER A 5 3.40 -10.81 27.46
N GLU A 6 4.72 -10.76 27.62
CA GLU A 6 5.65 -11.43 26.67
C GLU A 6 5.48 -12.95 26.64
N ILE A 7 5.26 -13.57 27.80
CA ILE A 7 4.99 -15.01 27.90
C ILE A 7 3.70 -15.37 27.16
N ILE A 8 2.65 -14.56 27.33
CA ILE A 8 1.35 -14.76 26.65
C ILE A 8 1.52 -14.63 25.13
N LYS A 9 2.20 -13.59 24.64
CA LYS A 9 2.45 -13.39 23.21
C LYS A 9 3.23 -14.56 22.60
N THR A 10 4.29 -15.00 23.29
CA THR A 10 5.10 -16.14 22.85
C THR A 10 4.29 -17.42 22.75
N GLU A 11 3.39 -17.66 23.71
CA GLU A 11 2.53 -18.84 23.69
C GLU A 11 1.48 -18.78 22.56
N ILE A 12 0.90 -17.62 22.29
CA ILE A 12 0.01 -17.40 21.14
C ILE A 12 0.74 -17.73 19.84
N ILE A 13 1.93 -17.16 19.65
CA ILE A 13 2.76 -17.40 18.45
C ILE A 13 3.12 -18.88 18.32
N ARG A 14 3.52 -19.54 19.41
CA ARG A 14 3.83 -20.98 19.42
C ARG A 14 2.66 -21.82 18.93
N ILE A 15 1.47 -21.60 19.49
CA ILE A 15 0.26 -22.36 19.13
C ILE A 15 -0.10 -22.16 17.66
N LEU A 16 -0.02 -20.92 17.15
CA LEU A 16 -0.28 -20.63 15.74
C LEU A 16 0.81 -21.19 14.82
N ASN A 17 2.06 -21.26 15.26
CA ASN A 17 3.14 -21.88 14.50
C ASN A 17 2.97 -23.40 14.39
N GLU A 18 2.48 -24.05 15.47
CA GLU A 18 2.27 -25.49 15.53
C GLU A 18 1.02 -25.95 14.77
N ASN A 19 -0.09 -25.22 14.90
CA ASN A 19 -1.40 -25.64 14.38
C ASN A 19 -1.77 -24.91 13.09
N GLY A 20 -1.02 -23.88 12.69
CA GLY A 20 -1.41 -22.96 11.63
C GLY A 20 -2.67 -22.19 12.01
N LYS A 21 -3.59 -22.07 11.05
CA LYS A 21 -4.87 -21.37 11.24
C LYS A 21 -5.71 -22.03 12.33
N THR A 22 -6.02 -21.27 13.38
CA THR A 22 -6.68 -21.76 14.59
C THR A 22 -7.92 -20.93 14.92
N ARG A 23 -8.99 -21.60 15.39
CA ARG A 23 -10.22 -20.90 15.78
C ARG A 23 -9.99 -20.06 17.03
N GLY A 24 -10.57 -18.86 17.11
CA GLY A 24 -10.32 -17.90 18.19
C GLY A 24 -10.67 -18.40 19.58
N THR A 25 -11.76 -19.17 19.71
CA THR A 25 -12.14 -19.79 20.98
C THR A 25 -11.17 -20.90 21.40
N GLU A 26 -10.63 -21.64 20.44
CA GLU A 26 -9.66 -22.70 20.68
C GLU A 26 -8.28 -22.13 21.05
N LEU A 27 -7.82 -21.12 20.32
CA LEU A 27 -6.58 -20.41 20.60
C LEU A 27 -6.61 -19.82 22.03
N ALA A 28 -7.65 -19.06 22.35
CA ALA A 28 -7.79 -18.44 23.67
C ALA A 28 -7.82 -19.51 24.78
N LYS A 29 -8.61 -20.58 24.61
CA LYS A 29 -8.69 -21.67 25.58
C LYS A 29 -7.32 -22.30 25.87
N ARG A 30 -6.57 -22.67 24.83
CA ARG A 30 -5.24 -23.31 24.98
C ARG A 30 -4.22 -22.39 25.65
N VAL A 31 -4.25 -21.09 25.33
CA VAL A 31 -3.35 -20.11 25.96
C VAL A 31 -3.73 -19.94 27.43
N ILE A 32 -5.03 -19.76 27.75
CA ILE A 32 -5.53 -19.59 29.12
C ILE A 32 -5.16 -20.79 30.00
N GLU A 33 -5.32 -22.01 29.49
CA GLU A 33 -4.94 -23.24 30.19
C GLU A 33 -3.46 -23.25 30.63
N LYS A 34 -2.58 -22.56 29.90
CA LYS A 34 -1.14 -22.56 30.17
C LYS A 34 -0.64 -21.36 30.97
N VAL A 35 -1.23 -20.18 30.78
CA VAL A 35 -0.71 -18.91 31.35
C VAL A 35 -1.66 -18.20 32.31
N GLY A 36 -2.92 -18.65 32.41
CA GLY A 36 -3.86 -18.24 33.46
C GLY A 36 -4.15 -16.74 33.56
N ASN A 37 -4.72 -16.10 32.52
CA ASN A 37 -5.35 -14.77 32.61
C ASN A 37 -6.20 -14.43 31.37
N GLU A 38 -7.49 -14.79 31.37
CA GLU A 38 -8.38 -14.64 30.21
C GLU A 38 -8.43 -13.22 29.62
N LYS A 39 -8.64 -12.20 30.47
CA LYS A 39 -8.73 -10.81 30.01
C LYS A 39 -7.45 -10.34 29.33
N ILE A 40 -6.29 -10.71 29.88
CA ILE A 40 -5.00 -10.34 29.27
C ILE A 40 -4.80 -11.12 27.97
N VAL A 41 -5.12 -12.41 27.92
CA VAL A 41 -4.98 -13.22 26.69
C VAL A 41 -5.72 -12.59 25.51
N TYR A 42 -6.99 -12.23 25.68
CA TYR A 42 -7.74 -11.56 24.60
C TYR A 42 -7.14 -10.21 24.22
N ARG A 43 -6.65 -9.44 25.19
CA ARG A 43 -5.98 -8.17 24.92
C ARG A 43 -4.69 -8.36 24.12
N GLU A 44 -3.86 -9.36 24.46
CA GLU A 44 -2.62 -9.63 23.73
C GLU A 44 -2.89 -10.20 22.34
N ILE A 45 -3.94 -11.01 22.15
CA ILE A 45 -4.38 -11.43 20.81
C ILE A 45 -4.74 -10.20 19.96
N SER A 46 -5.53 -9.27 20.49
CA SER A 46 -5.85 -8.02 19.79
C SER A 46 -4.60 -7.20 19.48
N ALA A 47 -3.67 -7.08 20.44
CA ALA A 47 -2.42 -6.35 20.22
C ALA A 47 -1.55 -6.98 19.12
N LEU A 48 -1.49 -8.32 19.05
CA LEU A 48 -0.77 -9.03 17.99
C LEU A 48 -1.42 -8.82 16.61
N VAL A 49 -2.76 -8.78 16.54
CA VAL A 49 -3.49 -8.40 15.32
C VAL A 49 -3.18 -6.97 14.91
N GLU A 50 -3.24 -6.03 15.84
CA GLU A 50 -2.95 -4.61 15.60
C GLU A 50 -1.51 -4.38 15.13
N SER A 51 -0.56 -5.14 15.68
CA SER A 51 0.85 -5.08 15.27
C SER A 51 1.15 -5.76 13.93
N GLY A 52 0.20 -6.52 13.37
CA GLY A 52 0.42 -7.27 12.14
C GLY A 52 1.33 -8.49 12.30
N GLU A 53 1.43 -9.06 13.50
CA GLU A 53 2.13 -10.33 13.74
C GLU A 53 1.21 -11.54 13.43
N ILE A 54 -0.10 -11.38 13.62
CA ILE A 54 -1.12 -12.40 13.31
C ILE A 54 -2.29 -11.78 12.53
N ASP A 55 -2.86 -12.55 11.61
CA ASP A 55 -4.06 -12.15 10.86
C ASP A 55 -5.33 -12.61 11.58
N LYS A 56 -6.43 -11.87 11.37
CA LYS A 56 -7.75 -12.18 11.93
C LYS A 56 -8.79 -12.28 10.82
N LYS A 57 -9.28 -13.50 10.59
CA LYS A 57 -10.36 -13.77 9.62
C LYS A 57 -11.69 -13.93 10.33
N VAL A 58 -12.63 -13.02 10.05
CA VAL A 58 -13.99 -13.03 10.61
C VAL A 58 -14.95 -13.61 9.59
N HIS A 59 -15.43 -14.82 9.84
CA HIS A 59 -16.50 -15.44 9.03
C HIS A 59 -17.88 -15.14 9.61
N SER A 60 -17.97 -15.10 10.95
CA SER A 60 -19.16 -14.65 11.69
C SER A 60 -18.76 -14.21 13.11
N ARG A 61 -19.70 -13.65 13.89
CA ARG A 61 -19.43 -13.28 15.29
C ARG A 61 -18.96 -14.45 16.16
N SER A 62 -19.37 -15.68 15.83
CA SER A 62 -18.98 -16.91 16.53
C SER A 62 -17.86 -17.68 15.85
N HIS A 63 -17.48 -17.30 14.62
CA HIS A 63 -16.44 -17.97 13.83
C HIS A 63 -15.37 -16.96 13.41
N ILE A 64 -14.36 -16.86 14.26
CA ILE A 64 -13.16 -16.05 14.06
C ILE A 64 -11.96 -16.99 14.03
N GLU A 65 -11.04 -16.78 13.09
CA GLU A 65 -9.82 -17.55 12.93
C GLU A 65 -8.59 -16.62 13.00
N TYR A 66 -7.50 -17.14 13.55
CA TYR A 66 -6.23 -16.46 13.63
C TYR A 66 -5.13 -17.31 13.02
N GLU A 67 -4.15 -16.68 12.36
CA GLU A 67 -2.97 -17.33 11.80
C GLU A 67 -1.76 -16.40 11.86
N LEU A 68 -0.54 -16.95 11.89
CA LEU A 68 0.67 -16.14 11.74
C LEU A 68 0.68 -15.46 10.37
N ILE A 69 1.07 -14.19 10.33
CA ILE A 69 1.24 -13.51 9.04
C ILE A 69 2.48 -14.08 8.35
N ASN A 70 2.27 -14.67 7.18
CA ASN A 70 3.36 -15.00 6.28
C ASN A 70 3.87 -13.71 5.62
N LEU A 71 4.97 -13.17 6.15
CA LEU A 71 5.56 -11.93 5.65
C LEU A 71 5.86 -11.99 4.14
N SER A 72 6.34 -13.13 3.63
CA SER A 72 6.63 -13.28 2.20
C SER A 72 5.38 -13.21 1.32
N GLU A 73 4.29 -13.84 1.78
CA GLU A 73 3.00 -13.83 1.07
C GLU A 73 2.35 -12.44 1.14
N SER A 74 2.42 -11.79 2.30
CA SER A 74 1.93 -10.43 2.49
C SER A 74 2.67 -9.42 1.60
N VAL A 75 4.00 -9.47 1.59
CA VAL A 75 4.85 -8.64 0.71
C VAL A 75 4.49 -8.88 -0.75
N ASN A 76 4.40 -10.14 -1.17
CA ASN A 76 4.05 -10.50 -2.54
C ASN A 76 2.66 -9.98 -2.92
N ALA A 77 1.65 -10.16 -2.06
CA ALA A 77 0.31 -9.67 -2.31
C ALA A 77 0.26 -8.14 -2.46
N GLN A 78 0.96 -7.40 -1.60
CA GLN A 78 1.05 -5.94 -1.69
C GLN A 78 1.75 -5.48 -2.97
N LEU A 79 2.91 -6.07 -3.30
CA LEU A 79 3.64 -5.75 -4.53
C LEU A 79 2.84 -6.13 -5.78
N LYS A 80 2.08 -7.22 -5.74
CA LYS A 80 1.21 -7.64 -6.85
C LYS A 80 0.07 -6.65 -7.08
N ASN A 81 -0.49 -6.07 -6.04
CA ASN A 81 -1.51 -5.03 -6.16
C ASN A 81 -0.91 -3.75 -6.75
N LEU A 82 0.22 -3.28 -6.21
CA LEU A 82 0.92 -2.10 -6.73
C LEU A 82 1.36 -2.28 -8.18
N HIS A 83 1.81 -3.48 -8.55
CA HIS A 83 2.16 -3.80 -9.93
C HIS A 83 0.94 -3.70 -10.85
N LYS A 84 -0.24 -4.17 -10.43
CA LYS A 84 -1.46 -4.01 -11.25
C LYS A 84 -1.85 -2.54 -11.37
N GLU A 85 -1.80 -1.79 -10.28
CA GLU A 85 -2.12 -0.36 -10.27
C GLU A 85 -1.21 0.41 -11.23
N ILE A 86 0.11 0.23 -11.14
CA ILE A 86 1.04 0.96 -12.01
C ILE A 86 0.92 0.57 -13.48
N GLU A 87 0.57 -0.68 -13.81
CA GLU A 87 0.29 -1.07 -15.19
C GLU A 87 -0.97 -0.36 -15.74
N MET A 88 -2.05 -0.29 -14.95
CA MET A 88 -3.25 0.45 -15.36
C MET A 88 -2.97 1.94 -15.56
N ILE A 89 -2.19 2.55 -14.66
CA ILE A 89 -1.76 3.95 -14.76
C ILE A 89 -0.91 4.15 -16.02
N TYR A 90 0.03 3.25 -16.29
CA TYR A 90 0.86 3.32 -17.48
C TYR A 90 0.05 3.22 -18.76
N ASP A 91 -0.93 2.32 -18.82
CA ASP A 91 -1.83 2.16 -19.97
C ASP A 91 -2.66 3.42 -20.20
N GLU A 92 -3.17 4.06 -19.13
CA GLU A 92 -3.88 5.34 -19.22
C GLU A 92 -2.99 6.45 -19.79
N ILE A 93 -1.77 6.60 -19.26
CA ILE A 93 -0.81 7.61 -19.73
C ILE A 93 -0.42 7.36 -21.19
N SER A 94 -0.19 6.10 -21.56
CA SER A 94 0.25 5.73 -22.90
C SER A 94 -0.83 5.95 -23.97
N ASN A 95 -2.10 5.84 -23.58
CA ASN A 95 -3.24 6.08 -24.49
C ASN A 95 -3.70 7.55 -24.53
N PHE A 96 -3.10 8.41 -23.71
CA PHE A 96 -3.53 9.80 -23.53
C PHE A 96 -3.66 10.60 -24.84
N GLU A 97 -2.68 10.51 -25.74
CA GLU A 97 -2.74 11.20 -27.03
C GLU A 97 -3.93 10.78 -27.89
N THR A 98 -4.23 9.48 -27.90
CA THR A 98 -5.37 8.92 -28.63
C THR A 98 -6.67 9.46 -28.04
N THR A 99 -6.81 9.40 -26.72
CA THR A 99 -7.99 9.91 -25.99
C THR A 99 -8.21 11.40 -26.24
N ILE A 100 -7.16 12.23 -26.18
CA ILE A 100 -7.27 13.68 -26.47
C ILE A 100 -7.83 13.92 -27.87
N LYS A 101 -7.34 13.17 -28.87
CA LYS A 101 -7.73 13.34 -30.28
C LYS A 101 -9.17 12.90 -30.52
N GLU A 102 -9.58 11.79 -29.91
CA GLU A 102 -10.92 11.23 -30.04
C GLU A 102 -11.97 12.07 -29.31
N GLU A 103 -11.70 12.44 -28.05
CA GLU A 103 -12.62 13.17 -27.19
C GLU A 103 -12.51 14.70 -27.35
N LYS A 104 -11.52 15.18 -28.10
CA LYS A 104 -11.28 16.60 -28.43
C LYS A 104 -11.11 17.48 -27.19
N PHE A 105 -10.23 17.06 -26.28
CA PHE A 105 -9.98 17.78 -25.03
C PHE A 105 -9.54 19.23 -25.27
N SER A 106 -10.16 20.14 -24.54
CA SER A 106 -9.73 21.52 -24.38
C SER A 106 -8.38 21.60 -23.65
N PHE A 107 -7.73 22.75 -23.75
CA PHE A 107 -6.47 23.02 -23.06
C PHE A 107 -6.52 22.67 -21.57
N HIS A 108 -7.56 23.13 -20.86
CA HIS A 108 -7.70 22.90 -19.42
C HIS A 108 -7.95 21.44 -19.06
N GLU A 109 -8.65 20.69 -19.92
CA GLU A 109 -8.85 19.25 -19.73
C GLU A 109 -7.53 18.49 -19.89
N ARG A 110 -6.73 18.82 -20.91
CA ARG A 110 -5.39 18.23 -21.07
C ARG A 110 -4.48 18.55 -19.89
N LEU A 111 -4.45 19.82 -19.46
CA LEU A 111 -3.68 20.28 -18.32
C LEU A 111 -4.05 19.53 -17.04
N ARG A 112 -5.35 19.45 -16.74
CA ARG A 112 -5.87 18.74 -15.56
C ARG A 112 -5.52 17.25 -15.59
N SER A 113 -5.67 16.60 -16.74
CA SER A 113 -5.36 15.17 -16.89
C SER A 113 -3.88 14.89 -16.67
N ILE A 114 -2.98 15.70 -17.25
CA ILE A 114 -1.53 15.57 -17.00
C ILE A 114 -1.20 15.77 -15.52
N ILE A 115 -1.75 16.80 -14.88
CA ILE A 115 -1.52 17.04 -13.44
C ILE A 115 -2.03 15.84 -12.61
N HIS A 116 -3.19 15.29 -12.96
CA HIS A 116 -3.75 14.12 -12.29
C HIS A 116 -2.84 12.90 -12.41
N GLN A 117 -2.36 12.60 -13.62
CA GLN A 117 -1.42 11.52 -13.89
C GLN A 117 -0.12 11.69 -13.10
N ILE A 118 0.45 12.91 -13.07
CA ILE A 118 1.64 13.23 -12.29
C ILE A 118 1.43 12.93 -10.79
N ASN A 119 0.31 13.36 -10.22
CA ASN A 119 0.01 13.14 -8.80
C ASN A 119 -0.15 11.65 -8.48
N ILE A 120 -0.79 10.88 -9.37
CA ILE A 120 -0.93 9.43 -9.19
C ILE A 120 0.45 8.76 -9.21
N VAL A 121 1.28 9.04 -10.22
CA VAL A 121 2.61 8.44 -10.33
C VAL A 121 3.50 8.85 -9.14
N GLN A 122 3.45 10.10 -8.69
CA GLN A 122 4.13 10.57 -7.48
C GLN A 122 3.70 9.81 -6.23
N SER A 123 2.39 9.59 -6.05
CA SER A 123 1.86 8.84 -4.92
C SER A 123 2.40 7.41 -4.92
N THR A 124 2.36 6.72 -6.07
CA THR A 124 2.87 5.36 -6.20
C THR A 124 4.38 5.28 -5.95
N ASP A 125 5.16 6.23 -6.49
CA ASP A 125 6.60 6.34 -6.20
C ASP A 125 6.88 6.60 -4.71
N GLY A 126 6.07 7.44 -4.07
CA GLY A 126 6.13 7.69 -2.63
C GLY A 126 5.90 6.42 -1.80
N ILE A 127 4.87 5.63 -2.14
CA ILE A 127 4.60 4.33 -1.50
C ILE A 127 5.80 3.40 -1.68
N MET A 128 6.35 3.30 -2.90
CA MET A 128 7.50 2.46 -3.18
C MET A 128 8.73 2.86 -2.36
N LYS A 129 9.00 4.17 -2.19
CA LYS A 129 10.07 4.68 -1.31
C LYS A 129 9.87 4.28 0.14
N LEU A 130 8.64 4.32 0.65
CA LEU A 130 8.31 3.87 2.01
C LEU A 130 8.54 2.35 2.17
N LEU A 131 8.08 1.55 1.21
CA LEU A 131 8.31 0.10 1.21
C LEU A 131 9.80 -0.24 1.12
N SER A 132 10.60 0.64 0.49
CA SER A 132 12.04 0.50 0.36
C SER A 132 12.79 0.41 1.70
N TYR A 133 12.23 0.92 2.80
CA TYR A 133 12.83 0.81 4.13
C TYR A 133 12.81 -0.61 4.69
N TYR A 134 12.01 -1.51 4.11
CA TYR A 134 11.87 -2.88 4.52
C TYR A 134 12.61 -3.83 3.55
N PRO A 135 13.67 -4.54 4.01
CA PRO A 135 14.46 -5.41 3.13
C PRO A 135 13.68 -6.51 2.42
N ALA A 136 12.58 -6.97 3.02
CA ALA A 136 11.71 -7.99 2.43
C ALA A 136 11.10 -7.53 1.10
N PHE A 137 10.71 -6.25 1.00
CA PHE A 137 10.18 -5.67 -0.23
C PHE A 137 11.28 -5.44 -1.27
N LYS A 138 12.41 -4.83 -0.89
CA LYS A 138 13.53 -4.52 -1.82
C LYS A 138 14.11 -5.75 -2.53
N LYS A 139 14.13 -6.90 -1.84
CA LYS A 139 14.68 -8.16 -2.38
C LYS A 139 13.72 -8.86 -3.33
N ASP A 140 12.43 -8.50 -3.31
CA ASP A 140 11.45 -9.09 -4.22
C ASP A 140 11.66 -8.56 -5.65
N LYS A 141 11.53 -9.45 -6.64
CA LYS A 141 11.73 -9.10 -8.05
C LYS A 141 10.69 -8.07 -8.53
N MET A 142 9.44 -8.15 -8.07
CA MET A 142 8.37 -7.24 -8.49
C MET A 142 8.64 -5.80 -8.06
N TYR A 143 9.38 -5.59 -6.96
CA TYR A 143 9.78 -4.24 -6.55
C TYR A 143 10.53 -3.51 -7.66
N SER A 144 11.53 -4.18 -8.26
CA SER A 144 12.30 -3.60 -9.37
C SER A 144 11.48 -3.35 -10.63
N GLN A 145 10.49 -4.20 -10.89
CA GLN A 145 9.58 -4.07 -12.04
C GLN A 145 8.67 -2.85 -11.89
N ILE A 146 8.12 -2.64 -10.70
CA ILE A 146 7.28 -1.46 -10.39
C ILE A 146 8.09 -0.18 -10.54
N ILE A 147 9.32 -0.12 -10.00
CA ILE A 147 10.20 1.06 -10.14
C ILE A 147 10.48 1.35 -11.61
N ARG A 148 10.77 0.32 -12.42
CA ARG A 148 10.96 0.50 -13.86
C ARG A 148 9.71 1.08 -14.52
N LYS A 149 8.53 0.52 -14.22
CA LYS A 149 7.27 0.99 -14.79
C LYS A 149 6.93 2.42 -14.36
N ILE A 150 7.26 2.82 -13.13
CA ILE A 150 7.15 4.22 -12.68
C ILE A 150 8.02 5.14 -13.54
N ASN A 151 9.26 4.74 -13.84
CA ASN A 151 10.13 5.52 -14.73
C ASN A 151 9.57 5.60 -16.15
N ASP A 152 9.03 4.49 -16.67
CA ASP A 152 8.37 4.47 -17.97
C ASP A 152 7.15 5.43 -17.99
N CYS A 153 6.36 5.49 -16.90
CA CYS A 153 5.28 6.47 -16.76
C CYS A 153 5.79 7.91 -16.79
N TRP A 154 6.90 8.21 -16.09
CA TRP A 154 7.50 9.55 -16.10
C TRP A 154 7.94 9.95 -17.51
N GLU A 155 8.58 9.04 -18.24
CA GLU A 155 8.98 9.27 -19.62
C GLU A 155 7.77 9.56 -20.51
N SER A 156 6.72 8.74 -20.43
CA SER A 156 5.49 8.94 -21.21
C SER A 156 4.77 10.24 -20.88
N ILE A 157 4.71 10.64 -19.59
CA ILE A 157 4.16 11.94 -19.19
C ILE A 157 4.95 13.09 -19.81
N MET A 158 6.29 13.02 -19.78
CA MET A 158 7.13 14.06 -20.36
C MET A 158 6.94 14.15 -21.87
N ILE A 159 6.87 13.02 -22.57
CA ILE A 159 6.54 12.97 -24.00
C ILE A 159 5.20 13.65 -24.26
N ASN A 160 4.16 13.28 -23.50
CA ASN A 160 2.82 13.87 -23.61
C ASN A 160 2.81 15.39 -23.39
N ILE A 161 3.61 15.91 -22.46
CA ILE A 161 3.76 17.36 -22.25
C ILE A 161 4.48 18.01 -23.45
N THR A 162 5.56 17.41 -23.95
CA THR A 162 6.33 17.99 -25.06
C THR A 162 5.58 18.02 -26.39
N HIS A 163 4.61 17.13 -26.58
CA HIS A 163 3.76 17.09 -27.77
C HIS A 163 2.56 18.05 -27.71
N GLN A 164 2.39 18.80 -26.62
CA GLN A 164 1.34 19.83 -26.56
C GLN A 164 1.64 20.97 -27.53
N GLN A 165 0.59 21.58 -28.06
CA GLN A 165 0.72 22.63 -29.08
C GLN A 165 1.15 23.96 -28.48
N GLU A 166 0.82 24.21 -27.22
CA GLU A 166 1.09 25.45 -26.52
C GLU A 166 2.51 25.47 -25.94
N GLU A 167 3.32 26.47 -26.32
CA GLU A 167 4.71 26.63 -25.85
C GLU A 167 4.80 26.74 -24.31
N ASP A 168 3.80 27.34 -23.67
CA ASP A 168 3.75 27.55 -22.22
C ASP A 168 3.10 26.39 -21.44
N PHE A 169 2.70 25.29 -22.09
CA PHE A 169 1.98 24.20 -21.43
C PHE A 169 2.77 23.61 -20.24
N LEU A 170 4.07 23.40 -20.41
CA LEU A 170 4.94 22.92 -19.33
C LEU A 170 4.98 23.90 -18.16
N ASN A 171 5.03 25.21 -18.43
CA ASN A 171 5.04 26.23 -17.39
C ASN A 171 3.76 26.19 -16.56
N GLU A 172 2.61 25.98 -17.20
CA GLU A 172 1.31 25.84 -16.56
C GLU A 172 1.22 24.56 -15.70
N VAL A 173 1.73 23.43 -16.19
CA VAL A 173 1.83 22.20 -15.39
C VAL A 173 2.65 22.46 -14.11
N LEU A 174 3.83 23.06 -14.25
CA LEU A 174 4.72 23.35 -13.11
C LEU A 174 4.10 24.33 -12.13
N ALA A 175 3.41 25.37 -12.61
CA ALA A 175 2.73 26.34 -11.76
C ALA A 175 1.67 25.66 -10.88
N ASN A 176 0.85 24.78 -11.46
CA ASN A 176 -0.20 24.07 -10.73
C ASN A 176 0.34 23.06 -9.72
N LEU A 177 1.46 22.38 -10.04
CA LEU A 177 2.12 21.50 -9.08
C LEU A 177 2.72 22.28 -7.89
N ARG A 178 3.21 23.51 -8.12
CA ARG A 178 3.72 24.40 -7.07
C ARG A 178 2.62 25.00 -6.20
N ILE A 179 1.45 25.33 -6.74
CA ILE A 179 0.30 25.82 -5.95
C ILE A 179 -0.10 24.78 -4.88
N SER A 180 0.00 23.49 -5.21
CA SER A 180 -0.20 22.39 -4.25
C SER A 180 0.81 22.41 -3.08
N GLN A 181 1.97 23.06 -3.23
CA GLN A 181 3.02 23.15 -2.21
C GLN A 181 3.03 24.49 -1.42
N ILE A 182 2.32 25.53 -1.86
CA ILE A 182 2.53 26.91 -1.38
C ILE A 182 1.41 27.45 -0.47
N ASP A 183 0.26 26.79 -0.32
CA ASP A 183 -0.74 27.18 0.69
C ASP A 183 -0.40 26.71 2.12
N SER A 184 0.84 26.99 2.54
CA SER A 184 1.30 26.89 3.93
C SER A 184 0.80 28.04 4.83
N ASN A 185 -0.04 28.94 4.30
CA ASN A 185 -0.61 30.08 5.03
C ASN A 185 -1.90 29.78 5.81
N ASN A 186 -2.34 28.52 5.90
CA ASN A 186 -3.52 28.13 6.69
C ASN A 186 -3.19 27.06 7.76
N VAL A 187 -2.10 27.24 8.50
CA VAL A 187 -1.92 26.60 9.81
C VAL A 187 -2.08 27.68 10.88
N ASN A 188 -3.35 27.90 11.29
CA ASN A 188 -3.70 28.61 12.51
C ASN A 188 -3.55 27.68 13.72
#